data_AF-T5LSZ7-F1
#
_entry.id   AF-T5LSZ7-F1
#
_cell.length_a   1.000
_cell.length_b   1.000
_cell.length_c   1.000
_cell.angle_alpha   90.00
_cell.angle_beta   90.00
_cell.angle_gamma   90.00
#
_symmetry.space_group_name_H-M   'P 1'
#
loop_
_entity.id
_entity.type
_entity.pdbx_description
1 polymer ?
#
loop_
_entity_poly.entity_id
_entity_poly.type
_entity_poly.pdbx_seq_one_letter_code
_entity_poly.pdbx_strand_id
1 'polypeptide(L)' 'MDIGDIEVFIGIDVGKSEHWATALSRDGQKVLDNGLPNDE' A
#
# COMPACT_ATOMS: atom_id res chain seq x y z
N MET A 1 -15.25 -13.50 1.38
CA MET A 1 -13.97 -13.27 2.05
C MET A 1 -14.28 -12.49 3.31
N ASP A 2 -13.91 -13.00 4.47
CA ASP A 2 -14.03 -12.22 5.71
C ASP A 2 -12.87 -11.21 5.72
N ILE A 3 -13.15 -9.97 6.09
CA ILE A 3 -12.10 -8.96 6.27
C ILE A 3 -11.23 -9.31 7.48
N GLY A 4 -11.73 -10.14 8.40
CA GLY A 4 -10.98 -10.72 9.51
C GLY A 4 -9.81 -11.61 9.09
N ASP A 5 -9.77 -12.12 7.86
CA ASP A 5 -8.65 -12.92 7.36
C ASP A 5 -7.55 -12.07 6.68
N ILE A 6 -7.76 -10.75 6.55
CA ILE A 6 -6.83 -9.83 5.90
C ILE A 6 -5.91 -9.21 6.94
N GLU A 7 -4.61 -9.46 6.79
CA GLU A 7 -3.59 -8.93 7.70
C GLU A 7 -3.10 -7.53 7.31
N VAL A 8 -3.09 -7.23 6.01
CA VAL A 8 -2.53 -6.00 5.45
C VAL A 8 -3.41 -5.44 4.33
N PHE A 9 -3.62 -4.14 4.36
CA PHE A 9 -4.29 -3.36 3.32
C PHE A 9 -3.24 -2.55 2.57
N ILE A 10 -3.17 -2.70 1.25
CA ILE A 10 -2.23 -1.97 0.40
C ILE A 10 -3.00 -0.93 -0.39
N GLY A 11 -2.62 0.33 -0.24
CA GLY A 11 -3.04 1.44 -1.09
C GLY A 11 -1.90 1.80 -2.03
N ILE A 12 -2.20 1.88 -3.33
CA ILE A 12 -1.25 2.31 -4.35
C ILE A 12 -1.78 3.59 -4.98
N ASP A 13 -0.93 4.61 -5.05
CA ASP A 13 -1.17 5.83 -5.81
C ASP A 13 -0.24 5.84 -7.02
N VAL A 14 -0.81 5.91 -8.23
CA VAL A 14 -0.08 5.80 -9.49
C VAL A 14 -0.22 7.12 -10.23
N GLY A 15 0.80 7.97 -10.12
CA GLY A 15 0.92 9.21 -10.87
C GLY A 15 1.71 9.03 -12.17
N LYS A 16 1.69 10.04 -13.04
CA LYS A 16 2.38 10.00 -14.35
C LYS A 16 3.92 9.94 -14.28
N SER A 17 4.50 10.19 -13.12
CA SER A 17 5.96 10.32 -12.95
C SER A 17 6.46 9.70 -11.65
N GLU A 18 5.56 9.47 -10.69
CA GLU A 18 5.86 8.89 -9.39
C GLU A 18 4.74 7.94 -9.03
N HIS A 19 5.13 6.81 -8.44
CA HIS A 19 4.23 5.84 -7.86
C HIS A 19 4.50 5.75 -6.36
N TRP A 20 3.47 5.54 -5.58
CA TRP A 20 3.57 5.41 -4.13
C TRP A 20 2.78 4.20 -3.64
N ALA A 21 3.35 3.50 -2.67
CA ALA A 21 2.67 2.44 -1.96
C ALA A 21 2.65 2.74 -0.46
N THR A 22 1.48 2.58 0.14
CA THR A 22 1.31 2.52 1.59
C THR A 22 0.67 1.20 1.94
N ALA A 23 1.19 0.52 2.96
CA ALA A 23 0.56 -0.66 3.53
C ALA A 23 0.21 -0.39 4.98
N LEU A 24 -1.03 -0.69 5.35
CA LEU A 24 -1.52 -0.64 6.72
C LEU A 24 -1.77 -2.04 7.24
N SER A 25 -1.34 -2.33 8.46
CA SER A 25 -1.88 -3.47 9.21
C SER A 25 -3.35 -3.22 9.55
N ARG A 26 -4.03 -4.28 10.00
CA ARG A 26 -5.44 -4.23 10.39
C ARG A 26 -5.78 -3.25 11.52
N ASP A 27 -4.82 -2.92 12.39
CA ASP A 27 -4.96 -1.89 13.42
C ASP A 27 -4.70 -0.46 12.90
N GLY A 28 -4.42 -0.31 11.60
CA GLY A 28 -4.20 0.97 10.93
C GLY A 28 -2.76 1.47 11.01
N GLN A 29 -1.80 0.69 11.50
CA GLN A 29 -0.40 1.11 11.54
C GLN A 29 0.24 1.00 10.16
N LYS A 30 1.02 2.01 9.78
CA LYS A 30 1.84 1.96 8.55
C LYS A 30 2.96 0.94 8.73
N VAL A 31 2.93 -0.12 7.93
CA VAL A 31 4.00 -1.13 7.85
C VAL A 31 4.89 -0.95 6.63
N LEU A 32 4.41 -0.20 5.63
CA LEU A 32 5.18 0.27 4.49
C LEU A 32 4.64 1.63 4.05
N ASP A 33 5.54 2.54 3.67
CA ASP A 33 5.18 3.85 3.13
C ASP A 33 6.32 4.38 2.28
N ASN A 34 6.38 3.95 1.01
CA ASN A 34 7.53 4.20 0.14
C ASN A 34 7.09 4.46 -1.30
N GLY A 35 7.93 5.22 -2.01
CA GLY A 35 7.86 5.34 -3.46
C GLY A 35 8.15 4.00 -4.14
N LEU A 36 7.40 3.70 -5.20
CA LEU A 36 7.66 2.55 -6.05
C LEU A 36 8.54 2.96 -7.24
N PRO A 37 9.35 2.05 -7.79
CA PRO A 37 10.05 2.26 -9.05
C PRO A 37 9.10 2.71 -10.17
N ASN A 38 9.59 3.59 -11.03
CA ASN A 38 8.88 4.08 -12.21
C ASN A 38 9.63 3.69 -13.49
N ASP A 39 9.64 2.39 -13.75
CA ASP A 39 10.27 1.71 -14.88
C ASP A 39 9.23 1.24 -15.93
N GLU A 40 8.20 2.07 -16.16
CA GLU A 40 7.21 1.90 -17.26
C GLU A 40 7.85 1.81 -18.67
#